data_AF-A0A960QIN1-F1
#
_entry.id   AF-A0A960QIN1-F1
#
_cell.length_a   1.000
_cell.length_b   1.000
_cell.length_c   1.000
_cell.angle_alpha   90.00
_cell.angle_beta   90.00
_cell.angle_gamma   90.00
#
_symmetry.space_group_name_H-M   'P 1'
#
loop_
_entity.id
_entity.type
_entity.pdbx_description
1 polymer ?
#
loop_
_entity_poly.entity_id
_entity_poly.type
_entity_poly.pdbx_seq_one_letter_code
_entity_poly.pdbx_strand_id
1 'polypeptide(L)'
;MNADTLLHFKSKLESERAALLHDHERHEQDLRESHTSEDIAGADRASELDEVAVESRIVESEELLLEKINHALERIDIGTYGICEGCNQEIPTARLEAKPSVSLCVVCQEAKESA
;
A
#
# COMPACT_ATOMS: atom_id res chain seq x y z
N MET A 1 -17.89 -14.91 -5.56
CA MET A 1 -17.29 -15.25 -4.25
C MET A 1 -18.38 -15.43 -3.20
N ASN A 2 -18.14 -16.23 -2.16
CA ASN A 2 -19.11 -16.46 -1.08
C ASN A 2 -18.99 -15.38 0.01
N ALA A 3 -20.06 -15.14 0.76
CA ALA A 3 -20.10 -14.12 1.82
C ALA A 3 -19.05 -14.35 2.92
N ASP A 4 -18.82 -15.60 3.30
CA ASP A 4 -17.81 -15.99 4.29
C ASP A 4 -16.38 -15.62 3.84
N THR A 5 -16.06 -15.86 2.57
CA THR A 5 -14.76 -15.52 1.98
C THR A 5 -14.54 -14.01 1.90
N LEU A 6 -15.59 -13.25 1.60
CA LEU A 6 -15.53 -11.78 1.61
C LEU A 6 -15.28 -11.23 3.01
N LEU A 7 -15.91 -11.82 4.03
CA LEU A 7 -15.70 -11.42 5.43
C LEU A 7 -14.26 -11.72 5.89
N HIS A 8 -13.70 -12.86 5.47
CA HIS A 8 -12.30 -13.19 5.69
C HIS A 8 -11.36 -12.14 5.09
N PHE A 9 -11.52 -11.81 3.80
CA PHE A 9 -10.69 -10.79 3.15
C PHE A 9 -10.88 -9.39 3.72
N LYS A 10 -12.11 -9.01 4.08
CA LYS A 10 -12.41 -7.73 4.72
C LYS A 10 -11.67 -7.59 6.05
N SER A 11 -11.77 -8.60 6.92
CA SER A 11 -11.07 -8.60 8.21
C SER A 11 -9.56 -8.53 8.04
N LYS A 12 -9.00 -9.24 7.05
CA LYS A 12 -7.57 -9.21 6.74
C LYS A 12 -7.12 -7.82 6.29
N LEU A 13 -7.85 -7.21 5.35
CA LEU A 13 -7.56 -5.86 4.84
C LEU A 13 -7.70 -4.79 5.93
N GLU A 14 -8.71 -4.90 6.81
CA GLU A 14 -8.88 -3.96 7.93
C GLU A 14 -7.73 -4.05 8.95
N SER A 15 -7.26 -5.27 9.24
CA SER A 15 -6.09 -5.48 10.10
C SER A 15 -4.81 -4.95 9.46
N GLU A 16 -4.61 -5.18 8.16
CA GLU A 16 -3.46 -4.67 7.40
C GLU A 16 -3.47 -3.14 7.35
N ARG A 17 -4.64 -2.52 7.09
CA ARG A 17 -4.82 -1.06 7.13
C ARG A 17 -4.45 -0.49 8.50
N ALA A 18 -4.92 -1.11 9.58
CA ALA A 18 -4.66 -0.62 10.93
C ALA A 18 -3.17 -0.69 11.29
N ALA A 19 -2.49 -1.78 10.92
CA ALA A 19 -1.05 -1.91 11.12
C ALA A 19 -0.27 -0.89 10.29
N LEU A 20 -0.65 -0.72 9.02
CA LEU A 20 0.01 0.21 8.12
C LEU A 20 -0.18 1.68 8.53
N LEU A 21 -1.35 2.06 9.05
CA LEU A 21 -1.58 3.40 9.59
C LEU A 21 -0.66 3.69 10.79
N HIS A 22 -0.48 2.72 11.69
CA HIS A 22 0.41 2.87 12.83
C HIS A 22 1.88 3.01 12.40
N ASP A 23 2.33 2.22 11.43
CA ASP A 23 3.70 2.33 10.90
C ASP A 23 3.91 3.65 10.14
N HIS A 24 2.93 4.08 9.34
CA HIS A 24 2.95 5.34 8.61
C HIS A 24 3.04 6.55 9.55
N GLU A 25 2.24 6.57 10.63
CA GLU A 25 2.32 7.63 11.65
C GLU A 25 3.71 7.71 12.30
N ARG A 26 4.36 6.56 12.53
CA ARG A 26 5.72 6.51 13.07
C ARG A 26 6.73 7.08 12.08
N HIS A 27 6.74 6.62 10.82
CA HIS A 27 7.69 7.12 9.81
C HIS A 27 7.47 8.60 9.48
N GLU A 28 6.23 9.09 9.51
CA GLU A 28 5.93 10.52 9.41
C GLU A 28 6.54 11.34 10.55
N GLN A 29 6.54 10.79 11.77
CA GLN A 29 7.20 11.43 12.90
C GLN A 29 8.72 11.44 12.72
N ASP A 30 9.32 10.31 12.36
CA ASP A 30 10.76 10.17 12.13
C ASP A 30 11.24 11.14 11.02
N LEU A 31 10.45 11.28 9.95
CA LEU A 31 10.71 12.22 8.85
C LEU A 31 10.70 13.67 9.35
N ARG A 32 9.70 14.04 10.16
CA ARG A 32 9.58 15.40 10.72
C ARG A 32 10.75 15.74 11.64
N GLU A 33 11.16 14.80 12.48
CA GLU A 33 12.30 14.97 13.38
C GLU A 33 13.59 15.18 12.58
N SER A 34 13.80 14.39 11.52
CA SER A 34 14.94 14.52 10.60
C SER A 34 14.99 15.88 9.88
N HIS A 35 13.84 16.44 9.51
CA HIS A 35 13.75 17.78 8.90
C HIS A 35 14.06 18.94 9.85
N THR A 36 13.93 18.75 11.16
CA THR A 36 14.20 19.79 12.18
C THR A 36 15.67 19.88 12.60
N SER A 37 16.52 18.97 12.12
CA SER A 37 17.96 18.99 12.32
C SER A 37 18.61 20.10 11.46
N GLU A 38 18.58 21.35 11.93
CA GLU A 38 19.13 22.51 11.21
C GLU A 38 20.65 22.71 11.41
N ASP A 39 21.30 21.95 12.29
CA ASP A 39 22.62 22.28 12.85
C ASP A 39 23.84 21.61 12.20
N ILE A 40 23.70 20.92 11.05
CA ILE A 40 24.79 20.08 10.52
C ILE A 40 25.45 20.67 9.27
N ALA A 41 26.76 20.91 9.37
CA ALA A 41 27.62 21.48 8.33
C ALA A 41 28.57 20.44 7.74
N GLY A 42 28.75 20.43 6.41
CA GLY A 42 29.78 19.63 5.73
C GLY A 42 29.30 18.30 5.15
N ALA A 43 30.14 17.26 5.21
CA ALA A 43 29.88 15.93 4.61
C ALA A 43 28.70 15.20 5.26
N ASP A 44 28.45 15.44 6.54
CA ASP A 44 27.35 14.83 7.31
C ASP A 44 25.98 15.26 6.77
N ARG A 45 25.87 16.47 6.24
CA ARG A 45 24.63 16.96 5.59
C ARG A 45 24.25 16.15 4.35
N ALA A 46 25.21 15.60 3.61
CA ALA A 46 24.91 14.79 2.43
C ALA A 46 24.28 13.45 2.84
N SER A 47 24.81 12.81 3.88
CA SER A 47 24.26 11.56 4.42
C SER A 47 22.86 11.74 5.01
N GLU A 48 22.60 12.81 5.75
CA GLU A 48 21.25 13.09 6.26
C GLU A 48 20.22 13.33 5.15
N LEU A 49 20.61 14.03 4.07
CA LEU A 49 19.72 14.23 2.93
C LEU A 49 19.35 12.91 2.25
N ASP A 50 20.29 11.97 2.17
CA ASP A 50 20.03 10.64 1.65
C ASP A 50 19.07 9.85 2.58
N GLU A 51 19.24 9.95 3.90
CA GLU A 51 18.36 9.33 4.89
C GLU A 51 16.92 9.88 4.81
N VAL A 52 16.77 11.21 4.76
CA VAL A 52 15.47 11.88 4.56
C VAL A 52 14.83 11.46 3.24
N ALA A 53 15.62 11.31 2.17
CA ALA A 53 15.11 10.86 0.88
C ALA A 53 14.59 9.42 0.95
N VAL A 54 15.28 8.53 1.67
CA VAL A 54 14.83 7.15 1.89
C VAL A 54 13.52 7.13 2.68
N GLU A 55 13.45 7.87 3.78
CA GLU A 55 12.26 7.90 4.64
C GLU A 55 11.04 8.49 3.92
N SER A 56 11.22 9.57 3.16
CA SER A 56 10.17 10.12 2.29
C SER A 56 9.61 9.07 1.32
N ARG A 57 10.47 8.21 0.75
CA ARG A 57 10.04 7.14 -0.17
C ARG A 57 9.26 6.03 0.55
N ILE A 58 9.59 5.77 1.81
CA ILE A 58 8.85 4.81 2.64
C ILE A 58 7.43 5.34 2.86
N VAL A 59 7.32 6.59 3.33
CA VAL A 59 6.03 7.26 3.56
C VAL A 59 5.17 7.26 2.28
N GLU A 60 5.72 7.70 1.14
CA GLU A 60 5.00 7.69 -0.16
C GLU A 60 4.51 6.29 -0.53
N SER A 61 5.34 5.26 -0.32
CA SER A 61 4.99 3.87 -0.63
C SER A 61 3.87 3.34 0.27
N GLU A 62 3.87 3.72 1.55
CA GLU A 62 2.84 3.37 2.53
C GLU A 62 1.50 4.04 2.20
N GLU A 63 1.49 5.31 1.81
CA GLU A 63 0.30 6.02 1.33
C GLU A 63 -0.32 5.30 0.13
N LEU A 64 0.49 4.97 -0.89
CA LEU A 64 0.03 4.24 -2.06
C LEU A 64 -0.51 2.84 -1.72
N LEU A 65 0.00 2.21 -0.66
CA LEU A 65 -0.52 0.92 -0.20
C LEU A 65 -1.84 1.10 0.58
N LEU A 66 -1.95 2.12 1.42
CA LEU A 66 -3.20 2.48 2.11
C LEU A 66 -4.31 2.75 1.11
N GLU A 67 -4.04 3.50 0.04
CA GLU A 67 -4.98 3.75 -1.05
C GLU A 67 -5.48 2.44 -1.67
N LYS A 68 -4.57 1.49 -1.97
CA LYS A 68 -4.93 0.18 -2.54
C LYS A 68 -5.78 -0.65 -1.59
N ILE A 69 -5.48 -0.61 -0.29
CA ILE A 69 -6.26 -1.34 0.73
C ILE A 69 -7.67 -0.73 0.85
N ASN A 70 -7.76 0.60 0.92
CA ASN A 70 -9.05 1.31 0.97
C ASN A 70 -9.89 1.02 -0.27
N HIS A 71 -9.26 1.05 -1.45
CA HIS A 71 -9.91 0.67 -2.71
C HIS A 71 -10.43 -0.78 -2.67
N ALA A 72 -9.62 -1.73 -2.22
CA ALA A 72 -10.05 -3.12 -2.08
C ALA A 72 -11.24 -3.28 -1.13
N LEU A 73 -11.27 -2.54 -0.02
CA LEU A 73 -12.39 -2.54 0.93
C LEU A 73 -13.66 -1.94 0.33
N GLU A 74 -13.56 -0.81 -0.38
CA GLU A 74 -14.68 -0.23 -1.10
C GLU A 74 -15.25 -1.23 -2.10
N ARG A 75 -14.39 -1.93 -2.83
CA ARG A 75 -14.78 -2.98 -3.77
C ARG A 75 -15.50 -4.16 -3.12
N ILE A 76 -15.17 -4.49 -1.87
CA ILE A 76 -15.92 -5.49 -1.10
C ILE A 76 -17.32 -4.96 -0.81
N ASP A 77 -17.43 -3.70 -0.36
CA ASP A 77 -18.71 -3.10 0.02
C ASP A 77 -19.66 -2.93 -1.19
N ILE A 78 -19.14 -2.61 -2.38
CA ILE A 78 -19.94 -2.54 -3.62
C ILE A 78 -20.10 -3.89 -4.33
N GLY A 79 -19.52 -4.97 -3.80
CA GLY A 79 -19.65 -6.32 -4.34
C GLY A 79 -18.87 -6.61 -5.63
N THR A 80 -17.85 -5.80 -5.95
CA THR A 80 -16.99 -6.00 -7.14
C THR A 80 -15.65 -6.66 -6.80
N TYR A 81 -15.35 -6.92 -5.53
CA TYR A 81 -14.10 -7.54 -5.11
C TYR A 81 -13.86 -8.89 -5.79
N GLY A 82 -12.61 -9.13 -6.19
CA GLY A 82 -12.21 -10.32 -6.93
C GLY A 82 -12.45 -10.25 -8.45
N ILE A 83 -12.89 -9.12 -8.99
CA ILE A 83 -12.95 -8.87 -10.45
C ILE A 83 -11.76 -8.00 -10.87
N CYS A 84 -11.14 -8.26 -12.01
CA CYS A 84 -10.06 -7.44 -12.55
C CYS A 84 -10.61 -6.13 -13.13
N GLU A 85 -10.05 -4.98 -12.76
CA GLU A 85 -10.48 -3.68 -13.31
C GLU A 85 -10.02 -3.44 -14.75
N GLY A 86 -8.99 -4.16 -15.20
CA GLY A 86 -8.46 -4.01 -16.56
C GLY A 86 -9.21 -4.83 -17.61
N CYS A 87 -9.63 -6.06 -17.26
CA CYS A 87 -10.25 -6.99 -18.20
C CYS A 87 -11.62 -7.53 -17.77
N ASN A 88 -12.13 -7.12 -16.61
CA ASN A 88 -13.42 -7.57 -16.06
C ASN A 88 -13.52 -9.09 -15.79
N GLN A 89 -12.40 -9.81 -15.79
CA GLN A 89 -12.34 -11.25 -15.47
C GLN A 89 -12.10 -11.49 -13.98
N GLU A 90 -12.46 -12.67 -13.49
CA GLU A 90 -12.20 -13.05 -12.09
C GLU A 90 -10.69 -13.12 -11.79
N ILE A 91 -10.30 -12.55 -10.66
CA ILE A 91 -8.94 -12.64 -10.12
C ILE A 91 -8.83 -13.97 -9.36
N PRO A 92 -7.80 -14.80 -9.64
CA PRO A 92 -7.62 -16.06 -8.93
C PRO A 92 -7.54 -15.87 -7.41
N THR A 93 -8.29 -16.66 -6.64
CA THR A 93 -8.28 -16.58 -5.16
C THR A 93 -6.88 -16.71 -4.59
N ALA A 94 -6.02 -17.56 -5.16
CA ALA A 94 -4.63 -17.71 -4.72
C ALA A 94 -3.83 -16.39 -4.80
N ARG A 95 -4.15 -15.50 -5.75
CA ARG A 95 -3.55 -14.17 -5.85
C ARG A 95 -4.09 -13.22 -4.79
N LEU A 96 -5.39 -13.25 -4.52
CA LEU A 96 -6.02 -12.45 -3.46
C LEU A 96 -5.57 -12.90 -2.06
N GLU A 97 -5.31 -14.19 -1.87
CA GLU A 97 -4.72 -14.73 -0.64
C GLU A 97 -3.30 -14.21 -0.42
N ALA A 98 -2.48 -14.19 -1.49
CA ALA A 98 -1.12 -13.66 -1.43
C ALA A 98 -1.08 -12.13 -1.24
N LYS A 99 -1.96 -11.40 -1.94
CA LYS A 99 -2.06 -9.94 -1.84
C LYS A 99 -3.52 -9.50 -2.02
N PRO A 100 -4.27 -9.25 -0.93
CA PRO A 100 -5.70 -8.94 -1.00
C PRO A 100 -6.00 -7.55 -1.55
N SER A 101 -5.03 -6.63 -1.52
CA SER A 101 -5.17 -5.26 -2.01
C SER A 101 -5.06 -5.10 -3.53
N VAL A 102 -4.90 -6.20 -4.30
CA VAL A 102 -4.79 -6.11 -5.77
C VAL A 102 -6.14 -5.90 -6.44
N SER A 103 -6.18 -5.01 -7.43
CA SER A 103 -7.36 -4.79 -8.26
C SER A 103 -7.22 -5.33 -9.70
N LEU A 104 -6.02 -5.79 -10.08
CA LEU A 104 -5.70 -6.31 -11.40
C LEU A 104 -5.28 -7.78 -11.36
N CYS A 105 -5.67 -8.53 -12.40
CA CYS A 105 -5.13 -9.86 -12.67
C CYS A 105 -3.65 -9.77 -13.10
N VAL A 106 -2.95 -10.90 -13.10
CA VAL A 106 -1.51 -10.96 -13.45
C VAL A 106 -1.25 -10.34 -14.82
N VAL A 107 -2.03 -10.71 -15.83
CA VAL A 107 -1.87 -10.23 -17.21
C VAL A 107 -2.02 -8.71 -17.31
N CYS A 108 -3.05 -8.13 -16.67
CA CYS A 108 -3.25 -6.68 -16.67
C CYS A 108 -2.18 -5.95 -15.85
N GLN A 109 -1.67 -6.57 -14.77
CA GLN A 109 -0.58 -6.02 -13.98
C GLN A 109 0.71 -5.96 -14.81
N GLU A 110 1.11 -7.05 -15.45
CA GLU A 110 2.30 -7.14 -16.30
C GLU A 110 2.24 -6.14 -17.45
N ALA A 111 1.06 -5.99 -18.07
CA ALA A 111 0.85 -5.00 -19.13
C ALA A 111 1.03 -3.55 -18.64
N LYS A 112 0.67 -3.24 -17.39
CA LYS A 112 0.84 -1.91 -16.79
C LYS A 112 2.31 -1.63 -16.43
N GLU A 113 3.06 -2.65 -16.03
CA GLU A 113 4.47 -2.53 -15.66
C GLU A 113 5.41 -2.44 -16.86
N SER A 114 4.96 -2.94 -18.02
CA SER A 114 5.73 -2.94 -19.27
C SER A 114 5.49 -1.69 -20.14
N ALA A 115 4.65 -0.76 -19.69
CA ALA A 115 4.26 0.46 -20.39
C ALA A 115 5.04 1.68 -19.89
#